data_AF-A0A183N0U8-F1
#
_entry.id   AF-A0A183N0U8-F1
#
_cell.length_a   1.000
_cell.length_b   1.000
_cell.length_c   1.000
_cell.angle_alpha   90.00
_cell.angle_beta   90.00
_cell.angle_gamma   90.00
#
_symmetry.space_group_name_H-M   'P 1'
#
loop_
_entity.id
_entity.type
_entity.pdbx_description
1 polymer ?
#
loop_
_entity_poly.entity_id
_entity_poly.type
_entity_poly.pdbx_seq_one_letter_code
_entity_poly.pdbx_strand_id
1 'polypeptide(L)'
;MLKELMNVKYFSFFFTENYRFLHRRVAEVWMDEYKEYLYKRRPRYRDLDAGDLTKQRKIREKLKCKSFKWFMTEIAFDLVKKYPLIEPISKADGEIRSVADSYLCLDAMGANEYTPVKLRPCTKDNPNAIGIQKFEYSYHEDIRVIKQ
;
A
#
# COMPACT_ATOMS: atom_id res chain seq x y z
N MET A 1 -14.93 30.13 18.69
CA MET A 1 -15.25 30.28 17.26
C MET A 1 -14.10 29.80 16.37
N LEU A 2 -13.68 28.53 16.46
CA LEU A 2 -12.81 27.84 15.47
C LEU A 2 -12.93 26.30 15.66
N LYS A 3 -14.15 25.80 15.93
CA LYS A 3 -14.40 24.36 16.13
C LYS A 3 -15.40 23.74 15.14
N GLU A 4 -15.97 24.51 14.20
CA GLU A 4 -17.11 24.01 13.41
C GLU A 4 -16.98 24.07 11.88
N LEU A 5 -15.81 24.32 11.29
CA LEU A 5 -15.66 24.31 9.82
C LEU A 5 -14.39 23.61 9.32
N MET A 6 -14.12 22.39 9.80
CA MET A 6 -13.25 21.47 9.05
C MET A 6 -14.01 20.19 8.73
N ASN A 7 -14.51 20.14 7.49
CA ASN A 7 -15.25 19.01 6.94
C ASN A 7 -14.42 17.72 7.09
N VAL A 8 -15.03 16.60 7.50
CA VAL A 8 -14.34 15.32 7.81
C VAL A 8 -13.51 14.82 6.63
N LYS A 9 -13.94 15.08 5.38
CA LYS A 9 -13.16 14.81 4.17
C LYS A 9 -11.91 15.68 4.06
N TYR A 10 -12.02 16.96 4.40
CA TYR A 10 -10.89 17.89 4.44
C TYR A 10 -9.92 17.51 5.55
N PHE A 11 -10.42 17.15 6.73
CA PHE A 11 -9.61 16.68 7.84
C PHE A 11 -8.87 15.38 7.48
N SER A 12 -9.56 14.38 6.91
CA SER A 12 -8.96 13.13 6.43
C SER A 12 -7.91 13.38 5.34
N PHE A 13 -8.23 14.21 4.34
CA PHE A 13 -7.32 14.60 3.27
C PHE A 13 -6.06 15.30 3.81
N PHE A 14 -6.21 16.32 4.66
CA PHE A 14 -5.11 17.01 5.32
C PHE A 14 -4.28 16.07 6.19
N PHE A 15 -4.90 15.11 6.90
CA PHE A 15 -4.18 14.13 7.70
C PHE A 15 -3.37 13.18 6.81
N THR A 16 -3.94 12.69 5.70
CA THR A 16 -3.20 11.84 4.75
C THR A 16 -2.08 12.57 4.01
N GLU A 17 -2.29 13.83 3.62
CA GLU A 17 -1.26 14.68 3.01
C GLU A 17 -0.11 14.96 4.01
N ASN A 18 -0.44 15.35 5.24
CA ASN A 18 0.54 15.57 6.31
C ASN A 18 1.28 14.29 6.69
N TYR A 19 0.58 13.16 6.79
CA TYR A 19 1.21 11.87 7.07
C TYR A 19 2.18 11.51 5.93
N ARG A 20 1.76 11.70 4.68
CA ARG A 20 2.63 11.43 3.53
C ARG A 20 3.88 12.31 3.52
N PHE A 21 3.72 13.60 3.84
CA PHE A 21 4.83 14.54 4.02
C PHE A 21 5.80 14.08 5.11
N LEU A 22 5.30 13.70 6.30
CA LEU A 22 6.13 13.19 7.39
C LEU A 22 6.90 11.92 6.99
N HIS A 23 6.23 10.98 6.30
CA HIS A 23 6.88 9.78 5.77
C HIS A 23 8.01 10.10 4.80
N ARG A 24 7.79 11.04 3.87
CA ARG A 24 8.82 11.49 2.93
C ARG A 24 10.03 12.06 3.68
N ARG A 25 9.80 12.93 4.68
CA ARG A 25 10.89 13.53 5.47
C ARG A 25 11.73 12.50 6.21
N VAL A 26 11.08 11.51 6.84
CA VAL A 26 11.78 10.43 7.52
C VAL A 26 12.60 9.60 6.54
N ALA A 27 12.00 9.24 5.39
CA ALA A 27 12.69 8.47 4.36
C ALA A 27 13.92 9.19 3.80
N GLU A 28 13.81 10.49 3.52
CA GLU A 28 14.91 11.31 2.99
C GLU A 28 16.10 11.47 3.93
N VAL A 29 15.85 11.45 5.25
CA VAL A 29 16.90 11.65 6.26
C VAL A 29 17.50 10.33 6.72
N TRP A 30 16.71 9.26 6.84
CA TRP A 30 17.13 8.05 7.57
C TRP A 30 17.22 6.79 6.72
N MET A 31 16.50 6.69 5.59
CA MET A 31 16.39 5.43 4.85
C MET A 31 17.42 5.25 3.73
N ASP A 32 18.34 6.20 3.53
CA ASP A 32 19.39 6.14 2.50
C ASP A 32 18.85 5.70 1.12
N GLU A 33 19.49 4.74 0.45
CA GLU A 33 19.03 4.17 -0.81
C GLU A 33 17.70 3.40 -0.70
N TYR A 34 17.31 2.95 0.49
CA TYR A 34 16.10 2.14 0.69
C TYR A 34 14.81 2.94 0.51
N LYS A 35 14.88 4.28 0.56
CA LYS A 35 13.74 5.15 0.22
C LYS A 35 13.22 4.91 -1.20
N GLU A 36 14.08 4.44 -2.12
CA GLU A 36 13.65 4.15 -3.49
C GLU A 36 12.66 2.98 -3.56
N TYR A 37 12.76 1.99 -2.66
CA TYR A 37 11.76 0.91 -2.56
C TYR A 37 10.40 1.44 -2.10
N LEU A 38 10.40 2.40 -1.16
CA LEU A 38 9.19 3.09 -0.73
C LEU A 38 8.56 3.87 -1.89
N TYR A 39 9.36 4.59 -2.67
CA TYR A 39 8.88 5.40 -3.79
C TYR A 39 8.42 4.57 -4.99
N LYS A 40 9.01 3.38 -5.21
CA LYS A 40 8.51 2.44 -6.23
C LYS A 40 7.10 1.93 -5.90
N ARG A 41 6.83 1.62 -4.63
CA ARG A 41 5.50 1.16 -4.19
C ARG A 41 4.46 2.27 -4.12
N ARG A 42 4.88 3.47 -3.74
CA ARG A 42 4.01 4.64 -3.66
C ARG A 42 4.63 5.80 -4.45
N PRO A 43 4.47 5.82 -5.79
CA PRO A 43 5.05 6.85 -6.67
C PRO A 43 4.69 8.27 -6.25
N ARG A 44 3.47 8.46 -5.71
CA ARG A 44 2.96 9.70 -5.13
C ARG A 44 3.82 10.34 -4.03
N TYR A 45 4.81 9.63 -3.48
CA TYR A 45 5.80 10.26 -2.59
C TYR A 45 6.86 11.05 -3.35
N ARG A 46 7.16 10.73 -4.62
CA ARG A 46 8.18 11.43 -5.43
C ARG A 46 7.84 12.89 -5.66
N ASP A 47 6.56 13.17 -5.84
CA ASP A 47 6.07 14.50 -6.18
C ASP A 47 5.88 15.40 -4.94
N LEU A 48 6.05 14.86 -3.74
CA LEU A 48 5.92 15.62 -2.50
C LEU A 48 7.23 16.33 -2.17
N ASP A 49 7.14 17.65 -2.00
CA ASP A 49 8.23 18.43 -1.42
C ASP A 49 8.45 18.01 0.04
N ALA A 50 9.68 17.63 0.36
CA ALA A 50 10.07 17.27 1.73
C ALA A 50 10.40 18.51 2.58
N GLY A 51 10.46 19.71 1.98
CA GLY A 51 10.90 20.95 2.61
C GLY A 51 12.38 20.90 3.04
N ASP A 52 12.81 21.86 3.86
CA ASP A 52 14.18 21.87 4.39
C ASP A 52 14.41 20.73 5.39
N LEU A 53 15.48 19.97 5.14
CA LEU A 53 15.96 18.83 5.93
C LEU A 53 17.40 19.03 6.44
N THR A 54 17.98 20.21 6.25
CA THR A 54 19.38 20.51 6.58
C THR A 54 19.67 20.25 8.07
N LYS A 55 18.78 20.69 8.96
CA LYS A 55 18.93 20.49 10.42
C LYS A 55 18.93 19.00 10.79
N GLN A 56 18.03 18.22 10.20
CA GLN A 56 17.88 16.80 10.46
C GLN A 56 19.09 16.00 9.95
N ARG A 57 19.60 16.33 8.76
CA ARG A 57 20.83 15.74 8.20
C ARG A 57 22.05 16.05 9.08
N LYS A 58 22.21 17.31 9.52
CA LYS A 58 23.27 17.73 10.45
C LYS A 58 23.24 16.96 11.77
N ILE A 59 22.06 16.66 12.31
CA ILE A 59 21.93 15.85 13.53
C ILE A 59 22.46 14.43 13.30
N ARG A 60 22.07 13.80 12.18
CA ARG A 60 22.52 12.45 11.83
C ARG A 60 24.05 12.39 11.67
N GLU A 61 24.62 13.39 11.01
CA GLU A 61 26.08 13.54 10.84
C GLU A 61 26.78 13.74 12.19
N LYS A 62 26.27 14.67 13.02
CA LYS A 62 26.83 14.98 14.35
C LYS A 62 26.86 13.75 15.27
N LEU A 63 25.81 12.94 15.24
CA LEU A 63 25.69 11.73 16.06
C LEU A 63 26.46 10.54 15.48
N LYS A 64 27.11 10.68 14.32
CA LYS A 64 27.83 9.61 13.62
C LYS A 64 26.98 8.34 13.48
N CYS A 65 25.71 8.52 13.14
CA CYS A 65 24.78 7.41 12.98
C CYS A 65 25.27 6.44 11.90
N LYS A 66 24.98 5.15 12.07
CA LYS A 66 25.28 4.11 11.07
C LYS A 66 24.37 4.25 9.84
N SER A 67 24.73 3.57 8.76
CA SER A 67 23.91 3.53 7.54
C SER A 67 22.62 2.75 7.77
N PHE A 68 21.59 3.05 6.98
CA PHE A 68 20.33 2.30 7.02
C PHE A 68 20.53 0.85 6.56
N LYS A 69 21.47 0.61 5.65
CA LYS A 69 21.89 -0.75 5.27
C LYS A 69 22.35 -1.56 6.48
N TRP A 70 23.17 -0.98 7.37
CA TRP A 70 23.59 -1.64 8.61
C TRP A 70 22.38 -1.96 9.50
N PHE A 71 21.43 -1.03 9.63
CA PHE A 71 20.21 -1.28 10.39
C PHE A 71 19.39 -2.44 9.81
N MET A 72 19.19 -2.49 8.50
CA MET A 72 18.44 -3.54 7.81
C MET A 72 19.12 -4.92 7.85
N THR A 73 20.44 -4.97 8.03
CA THR A 73 21.21 -6.23 8.03
C THR A 73 21.50 -6.76 9.42
N GLU A 74 21.72 -5.89 10.40
CA GLU A 74 22.10 -6.29 11.76
C GLU A 74 20.94 -6.23 12.76
N ILE A 75 20.03 -5.26 12.61
CA ILE A 75 18.96 -5.02 13.58
C ILE A 75 17.61 -5.55 13.07
N ALA A 76 17.26 -5.24 11.83
CA ALA A 76 15.97 -5.60 11.21
C ALA A 76 16.12 -6.67 10.12
N PHE A 77 16.96 -7.69 10.36
CA PHE A 77 17.31 -8.73 9.39
C PHE A 77 16.13 -9.65 9.02
N ASP A 78 15.15 -9.80 9.91
CA ASP A 78 13.96 -10.61 9.73
C ASP A 78 12.86 -9.86 8.95
N LEU A 79 12.92 -8.53 8.92
CA LEU A 79 11.94 -7.68 8.24
C LEU A 79 11.83 -8.04 6.75
N VAL A 80 12.96 -8.23 6.07
CA VAL A 80 12.98 -8.56 4.64
C VAL A 80 12.48 -9.98 4.33
N LYS A 81 12.46 -10.89 5.32
CA LYS A 81 11.89 -12.24 5.15
C LYS A 81 10.36 -12.17 5.05
N LYS A 82 9.75 -11.28 5.82
CA LYS A 82 8.30 -11.07 5.84
C LYS A 82 7.83 -10.03 4.83
N TYR A 83 8.60 -8.97 4.62
CA TYR A 83 8.31 -7.86 3.71
C TYR A 83 9.49 -7.68 2.75
N PRO A 84 9.60 -8.51 1.71
CA PRO A 84 10.71 -8.45 0.78
C PRO A 84 10.74 -7.09 0.08
N LEU A 85 11.93 -6.56 -0.24
CA LEU A 85 12.08 -5.23 -0.84
C LEU A 85 11.34 -5.10 -2.18
N ILE A 86 11.32 -6.18 -2.94
CA ILE A 86 10.54 -6.36 -4.17
C ILE A 86 9.56 -7.50 -3.88
N GLU A 87 8.27 -7.22 -4.04
CA GLU A 87 7.24 -8.24 -3.85
C GLU A 87 7.35 -9.29 -4.97
N PRO A 88 7.37 -10.59 -4.65
CA PRO A 88 7.34 -11.63 -5.66
C PRO A 88 6.05 -11.58 -6.47
N ILE A 89 6.09 -12.16 -7.66
CA ILE A 89 4.93 -12.23 -8.55
C ILE A 89 3.85 -13.10 -7.88
N SER A 90 2.60 -12.66 -7.96
CA SER A 90 1.43 -13.42 -7.50
C SER A 90 1.37 -14.78 -8.20
N LYS A 91 1.00 -15.83 -7.47
CA LYS A 91 0.93 -17.21 -7.97
C LYS A 91 -0.16 -17.39 -9.03
N ALA A 92 -1.25 -16.63 -8.90
CA ALA A 92 -2.31 -16.54 -9.89
C ALA A 92 -3.00 -15.17 -9.79
N ASP A 93 -3.58 -14.70 -10.89
CA ASP A 93 -4.46 -13.54 -10.91
C ASP A 93 -5.61 -13.75 -11.91
N GLY A 94 -6.74 -13.11 -11.65
CA GLY A 94 -7.90 -13.20 -12.53
C GLY A 94 -9.23 -13.24 -11.78
N GLU A 95 -10.22 -13.84 -12.41
CA GLU A 95 -11.53 -14.07 -11.80
C GLU A 95 -11.62 -15.51 -11.29
N ILE A 96 -12.37 -15.71 -10.21
CA ILE A 96 -12.59 -17.03 -9.62
C ILE A 96 -13.97 -17.49 -10.07
N ARG A 97 -14.02 -18.39 -11.07
CA ARG A 97 -15.25 -18.97 -11.61
C ARG A 97 -15.64 -20.24 -10.84
N SER A 98 -16.94 -20.40 -10.61
CA SER A 98 -17.47 -21.66 -10.07
C SER A 98 -17.39 -22.75 -11.12
N VAL A 99 -16.90 -23.94 -10.73
CA VAL A 99 -16.91 -25.12 -11.61
C VAL A 99 -18.33 -25.67 -11.79
N ALA A 100 -19.21 -25.48 -10.80
CA ALA A 100 -20.59 -25.95 -10.85
C ALA A 100 -21.48 -25.09 -11.78
N ASP A 101 -21.15 -23.81 -11.95
CA ASP A 101 -21.83 -22.90 -12.86
C ASP A 101 -20.83 -21.86 -13.39
N SER A 102 -20.44 -22.01 -14.65
CA SER A 102 -19.42 -21.18 -15.30
C SER A 102 -19.83 -19.72 -15.51
N TYR A 103 -21.13 -19.40 -15.35
CA TYR A 103 -21.66 -18.03 -15.42
C TYR A 103 -21.49 -17.27 -14.10
N LEU A 104 -21.20 -17.97 -13.00
CA LEU A 104 -21.05 -17.38 -11.67
C LEU A 104 -19.57 -17.21 -11.28
N CYS A 105 -19.21 -15.99 -10.92
CA CYS A 105 -17.90 -15.58 -10.43
C CYS A 105 -17.98 -15.12 -8.98
N LEU A 106 -16.88 -15.30 -8.24
CA LEU A 106 -16.71 -14.70 -6.91
C LEU A 106 -16.72 -13.17 -7.03
N ASP A 107 -17.46 -12.51 -6.16
CA ASP A 107 -17.66 -11.07 -6.18
C ASP A 107 -17.54 -10.48 -4.77
N ALA A 108 -16.64 -9.50 -4.64
CA ALA A 108 -16.36 -8.79 -3.39
C ALA A 108 -17.10 -7.45 -3.25
N MET A 109 -18.03 -7.12 -4.15
CA MET A 109 -18.76 -5.86 -4.09
C MET A 109 -19.65 -5.82 -2.84
N GLY A 110 -19.38 -4.87 -1.94
CA GLY A 110 -20.09 -4.76 -0.67
C GLY A 110 -19.70 -5.81 0.38
N ALA A 111 -18.70 -6.65 0.09
CA ALA A 111 -18.12 -7.53 1.10
C ALA A 111 -17.37 -6.71 2.15
N ASN A 112 -17.50 -7.12 3.41
CA ASN A 112 -16.81 -6.52 4.56
C ASN A 112 -16.66 -7.60 5.65
N GLU A 113 -16.28 -7.21 6.86
CA GLU A 113 -16.09 -8.15 7.99
C GLU A 113 -17.36 -8.94 8.35
N TYR A 114 -18.54 -8.37 8.15
CA TYR A 114 -19.85 -8.97 8.46
C TYR A 114 -20.58 -9.49 7.22
N THR A 115 -20.23 -8.97 6.03
CA THR A 115 -20.86 -9.34 4.76
C THR A 115 -19.89 -10.22 3.97
N PRO A 116 -20.19 -11.52 3.79
CA PRO A 116 -19.33 -12.41 3.04
C PRO A 116 -19.30 -12.05 1.55
N VAL A 117 -18.24 -12.48 0.87
CA VAL A 117 -18.17 -12.52 -0.59
C VAL A 117 -19.27 -13.41 -1.15
N LYS A 118 -19.83 -13.06 -2.31
CA LYS A 118 -20.96 -13.77 -2.92
C LYS A 118 -20.63 -14.18 -4.35
N LEU A 119 -21.35 -15.16 -4.87
CA LEU A 119 -21.32 -15.46 -6.29
C LEU A 119 -22.29 -14.54 -7.04
N ARG A 120 -21.84 -13.98 -8.16
CA ARG A 120 -22.64 -13.15 -9.07
C ARG A 120 -22.29 -13.47 -10.52
N PRO A 121 -23.14 -13.07 -11.49
CA PRO A 121 -22.78 -13.12 -12.90
C PRO A 121 -21.40 -12.53 -13.18
N CYS A 122 -20.60 -13.23 -13.98
CA CYS A 122 -19.25 -12.80 -14.32
C CYS A 122 -19.25 -11.47 -15.08
N THR A 123 -18.48 -10.47 -14.59
CA THR A 123 -18.45 -9.12 -15.19
C THR A 123 -17.81 -9.08 -16.57
N LYS A 124 -16.89 -10.00 -16.87
CA LYS A 124 -16.32 -10.14 -18.22
C LYS A 124 -17.35 -10.59 -19.26
N ASP A 125 -18.31 -11.41 -18.84
CA ASP A 125 -19.29 -12.02 -19.74
C ASP A 125 -20.51 -11.10 -19.94
N ASN A 126 -20.67 -10.09 -19.08
CA ASN A 126 -21.77 -9.13 -19.15
C ASN A 126 -21.28 -7.69 -18.89
N PRO A 127 -21.21 -6.82 -19.92
CA PRO A 127 -20.76 -5.44 -19.79
C PRO A 127 -21.58 -4.58 -18.82
N ASN A 128 -22.83 -4.97 -18.55
CA ASN A 128 -23.72 -4.25 -17.62
C ASN A 128 -23.55 -4.72 -16.17
N ALA A 129 -22.83 -5.83 -15.93
CA ALA A 129 -22.56 -6.31 -14.60
C ALA A 129 -21.46 -5.45 -13.94
N ILE A 130 -21.81 -4.83 -12.82
CA ILE A 130 -20.88 -4.07 -11.99
C ILE A 130 -20.50 -4.96 -10.80
N GLY A 131 -19.20 -5.18 -10.63
CA GLY A 131 -18.70 -6.11 -9.62
C GLY A 131 -17.20 -5.97 -9.39
N ILE A 132 -16.76 -6.43 -8.23
CA ILE A 132 -15.34 -6.51 -7.87
C ILE A 132 -14.96 -7.98 -7.93
N GLN A 133 -14.55 -8.43 -9.11
CA GLN A 133 -14.34 -9.86 -9.41
C GLN A 133 -12.91 -10.22 -9.81
N LYS A 134 -11.99 -9.27 -9.74
CA LYS A 134 -10.56 -9.52 -10.03
C LYS A 134 -9.82 -9.74 -8.72
N PHE A 135 -9.26 -10.94 -8.56
CA PHE A 135 -8.51 -11.37 -7.40
C PHE A 135 -7.08 -11.74 -7.79
N GLU A 136 -6.18 -11.66 -6.82
CA GLU A 136 -4.85 -12.26 -6.88
C GLU A 136 -4.71 -13.30 -5.77
N TYR A 137 -4.01 -14.38 -6.09
CA TYR A 137 -3.45 -15.29 -5.11
C TYR A 137 -2.00 -14.91 -4.89
N SER A 138 -1.73 -14.20 -3.79
CA SER A 138 -0.46 -13.54 -3.56
C SER A 138 0.64 -14.53 -3.16
N TYR A 139 1.90 -14.06 -3.19
CA TYR A 139 3.04 -14.81 -2.67
C TYR A 139 2.90 -15.21 -1.18
N HIS A 140 2.11 -14.46 -0.39
CA HIS A 140 1.81 -14.79 1.00
C HIS A 140 0.75 -15.88 1.17
N GLU A 141 0.32 -16.51 0.08
CA GLU A 141 -0.71 -17.57 0.07
C GLU A 141 -2.08 -17.10 0.54
N ASP A 142 -2.37 -15.82 0.34
CA ASP A 142 -3.68 -15.23 0.60
C ASP A 142 -4.34 -14.72 -0.69
N ILE A 143 -5.67 -14.65 -0.67
CA ILE A 143 -6.49 -14.16 -1.79
C ILE A 143 -6.87 -12.72 -1.50
N ARG A 144 -6.57 -11.81 -2.43
CA ARG A 144 -6.87 -10.38 -2.30
C ARG A 144 -7.56 -9.85 -3.53
N VAL A 145 -8.37 -8.80 -3.35
CA VAL A 145 -8.92 -8.05 -4.47
C VAL A 145 -7.83 -7.19 -5.10
N ILE A 146 -7.68 -7.25 -6.42
CA ILE A 146 -6.83 -6.33 -7.16
C ILE A 146 -7.58 -5.00 -7.28
N LYS A 147 -7.06 -3.95 -6.64
CA LYS A 147 -7.57 -2.59 -6.82
C LYS A 147 -7.15 -2.11 -8.21
N GLN A 148 -8.14 -1.91 -9.09
CA GLN A 148 -7.96 -1.23 -10.37
C GLN A 148 -7.70 0.26 -10.15
#